data_AF-A0A167TUV8-F1
#
_entry.id   AF-A0A167TUV8-F1
#
_cell.length_a   1.000
_cell.length_b   1.000
_cell.length_c   1.000
_cell.angle_alpha   90.00
_cell.angle_beta   90.00
_cell.angle_gamma   90.00
#
_symmetry.space_group_name_H-M   'P 1'
#
loop_
_entity.id
_entity.type
_entity.pdbx_description
1 polymer ?
#
loop_
_entity_poly.entity_id
_entity_poly.type
_entity_poly.pdbx_seq_one_letter_code
_entity_poly.pdbx_strand_id
1 'polypeptide(L)'
;MPSNGAHDIVFRTSIAACNASSHLRVYMQDVMGKIRESRYEDKWSNGTEKNAIASAKLYSPVACTSSDLENIRVYYLSTDNTMKDMAYDKSKGWYEGTLGKKRFMTAPYSKLAACQLKGPDMTLRVYCQMADNTIQEYGVKDNGNWEKMSTLGSAMPGTDIACTVFKTSEPKIRVYYQHMEHGIIEKCYDSKRGWYDGAVKFPKVQPRTSIACTSYMTSSEVVGIRVFYNTSNMMREMVYDGKSWTESQFHADCIPGTQIACVSWMNGARPDVRVYFQAGHEISAITEYVWTQGRWSSGKLALPPA
;
A
#
# COMPACT_ATOMS: atom_id res chain seq x y z
N MET A 1 -22.24 -0.66 21.34
CA MET A 1 -22.90 -0.90 20.04
C MET A 1 -21.95 -0.35 18.98
N PRO A 2 -21.60 -1.11 17.93
CA PRO A 2 -20.84 -0.54 16.81
C PRO A 2 -21.62 0.63 16.22
N SER A 3 -20.93 1.64 15.69
CA SER A 3 -21.59 2.66 14.89
C SER A 3 -22.22 2.02 13.65
N ASN A 4 -23.29 2.63 13.13
CA ASN A 4 -23.88 2.17 11.86
C ASN A 4 -22.86 2.22 10.71
N GLY A 5 -21.87 3.12 10.77
CA GLY A 5 -20.86 3.28 9.73
C GLY A 5 -19.80 2.19 9.71
N ALA A 6 -19.39 1.64 10.87
CA ALA A 6 -18.41 0.55 10.90
C ALA A 6 -18.90 -0.69 10.13
N HIS A 7 -20.21 -0.97 10.17
CA HIS A 7 -20.85 -2.08 9.47
C HIS A 7 -20.84 -1.95 7.94
N ASP A 8 -20.60 -0.75 7.41
CA ASP A 8 -20.41 -0.55 5.97
C ASP A 8 -19.05 -1.06 5.50
N ILE A 9 -18.07 -1.24 6.39
CA ILE A 9 -16.69 -1.60 6.02
C ILE A 9 -16.58 -3.12 5.92
N VAL A 10 -16.00 -3.62 4.81
CA VAL A 10 -15.73 -5.05 4.65
C VAL A 10 -14.78 -5.54 5.75
N PHE A 11 -15.14 -6.64 6.40
CA PHE A 11 -14.21 -7.34 7.29
C PHE A 11 -13.05 -7.93 6.48
N ARG A 12 -11.81 -7.63 6.84
CA ARG A 12 -10.58 -7.88 6.06
C ARG A 12 -10.51 -7.10 4.74
N THR A 13 -11.10 -5.89 4.71
CA THR A 13 -10.99 -5.00 3.56
C THR A 13 -9.52 -4.71 3.22
N SER A 14 -9.20 -4.61 1.93
CA SER A 14 -7.89 -4.09 1.52
C SER A 14 -7.82 -2.62 1.87
N ILE A 15 -6.67 -2.17 2.35
CA ILE A 15 -6.43 -0.79 2.76
C ILE A 15 -5.30 -0.24 1.92
N ALA A 16 -5.44 1.00 1.44
CA ALA A 16 -4.34 1.77 0.87
C ALA A 16 -4.31 3.16 1.50
N ALA A 17 -3.14 3.78 1.58
CA ALA A 17 -3.02 5.12 2.14
C ALA A 17 -1.94 5.94 1.41
N CYS A 18 -2.20 7.23 1.26
CA CYS A 18 -1.24 8.20 0.73
C CYS A 18 -1.37 9.54 1.48
N ASN A 19 -0.37 10.41 1.36
CA ASN A 19 -0.32 11.62 2.15
C ASN A 19 0.45 12.77 1.47
N ALA A 20 0.18 13.98 1.94
CA ALA A 20 1.04 15.15 1.80
C ALA A 20 1.36 15.65 3.20
N SER A 21 2.57 15.37 3.70
CA SER A 21 2.91 15.61 5.11
C SER A 21 1.87 14.96 6.04
N SER A 22 1.23 15.73 6.93
CA SER A 22 0.20 15.27 7.86
C SER A 22 -1.21 15.21 7.27
N HIS A 23 -1.43 15.56 6.00
CA HIS A 23 -2.72 15.43 5.33
C HIS A 23 -2.85 14.03 4.73
N LEU A 24 -3.86 13.27 5.15
CA LEU A 24 -3.92 11.82 4.91
C LEU A 24 -5.14 11.46 4.08
N ARG A 25 -5.00 10.42 3.24
CA ARG A 25 -6.09 9.72 2.57
C ARG A 25 -5.95 8.23 2.84
N VAL A 26 -7.07 7.60 3.19
CA VAL A 26 -7.16 6.16 3.42
C VAL A 26 -8.29 5.63 2.56
N TYR A 27 -8.00 4.60 1.78
CA TYR A 27 -8.92 3.96 0.87
C TYR A 27 -9.24 2.55 1.36
N MET A 28 -10.52 2.22 1.34
CA MET A 28 -11.05 0.94 1.81
C MET A 28 -12.28 0.55 1.00
N GLN A 29 -12.59 -0.74 0.97
CA GLN A 29 -13.80 -1.23 0.34
C GLN A 29 -14.95 -1.39 1.34
N ASP A 30 -16.13 -0.93 0.93
CA ASP A 30 -17.40 -1.15 1.63
C ASP A 30 -18.07 -2.48 1.25
N VAL A 31 -19.08 -2.90 2.02
CA VAL A 31 -19.76 -4.20 1.85
C VAL A 31 -20.51 -4.33 0.52
N MET A 32 -20.73 -3.22 -0.20
CA MET A 32 -21.32 -3.18 -1.53
C MET A 32 -20.28 -3.16 -2.66
N GLY A 33 -18.99 -3.30 -2.32
CA GLY A 33 -17.89 -3.34 -3.27
C GLY A 33 -17.37 -1.97 -3.72
N LYS A 34 -17.87 -0.86 -3.15
CA LYS A 34 -17.38 0.48 -3.47
C LYS A 34 -16.07 0.76 -2.74
N ILE A 35 -15.13 1.42 -3.42
CA ILE A 35 -13.92 1.93 -2.78
C ILE A 35 -14.23 3.34 -2.28
N ARG A 36 -14.13 3.56 -0.98
CA ARG A 36 -14.39 4.82 -0.31
C ARG A 36 -13.10 5.50 0.10
N GLU A 37 -13.15 6.82 0.23
CA GLU A 37 -12.06 7.64 0.76
C GLU A 37 -12.43 8.21 2.14
N SER A 38 -11.61 7.92 3.14
CA SER A 38 -11.55 8.65 4.40
C SER A 38 -10.35 9.60 4.37
N ARG A 39 -10.49 10.78 4.97
CA ARG A 39 -9.43 11.80 4.95
C ARG A 39 -9.18 12.42 6.31
N TYR A 40 -7.94 12.84 6.51
CA TYR A 40 -7.51 13.63 7.65
C TYR A 40 -6.98 14.99 7.17
N GLU A 41 -7.65 16.05 7.60
CA GLU A 41 -7.33 17.46 7.38
C GLU A 41 -7.44 18.15 8.75
N ASP A 42 -6.48 17.85 9.63
CA ASP A 42 -6.48 18.13 11.09
C ASP A 42 -7.56 17.39 11.90
N LYS A 43 -8.61 16.92 11.23
CA LYS A 43 -9.63 16.02 11.75
C LYS A 43 -10.01 14.96 10.72
N TRP A 44 -10.37 13.78 11.22
CA TRP A 44 -10.91 12.70 10.41
C TRP A 44 -12.31 13.06 9.90
N SER A 45 -12.56 12.80 8.61
CA SER A 45 -13.85 13.01 7.95
C SER A 45 -14.02 12.04 6.76
N ASN A 46 -15.18 12.10 6.08
CA ASN A 46 -15.55 11.30 4.92
C ASN A 46 -15.78 9.80 5.24
N GLY A 47 -15.43 8.89 4.34
CA GLY A 47 -15.67 7.45 4.46
C GLY A 47 -17.10 6.97 4.21
N THR A 48 -18.02 7.88 3.88
CA THR A 48 -19.43 7.57 3.61
C THR A 48 -19.64 7.16 2.15
N GLU A 49 -20.86 6.72 1.80
CA GLU A 49 -21.25 6.44 0.41
C GLU A 49 -21.01 7.62 -0.55
N LYS A 50 -21.10 8.87 -0.06
CA LYS A 50 -20.83 10.10 -0.84
C LYS A 50 -19.35 10.25 -1.20
N ASN A 51 -18.49 9.44 -0.59
CA ASN A 51 -17.04 9.46 -0.78
C ASN A 51 -16.56 8.20 -1.53
N ALA A 52 -17.47 7.48 -2.20
CA ALA A 52 -17.11 6.40 -3.10
C ALA A 52 -16.43 6.95 -4.36
N ILE A 53 -15.24 6.42 -4.68
CA ILE A 53 -14.47 6.81 -5.86
C ILE A 53 -14.54 5.76 -6.98
N ALA A 54 -14.86 4.51 -6.66
CA ALA A 54 -14.89 3.40 -7.61
C ALA A 54 -15.84 2.29 -7.16
N SER A 55 -16.12 1.35 -8.09
CA SER A 55 -16.75 0.06 -7.77
C SER A 55 -15.83 -1.07 -8.23
N ALA A 56 -15.48 -1.97 -7.31
CA ALA A 56 -14.56 -3.08 -7.57
C ALA A 56 -15.23 -4.41 -7.25
N LYS A 57 -14.61 -5.54 -7.63
CA LYS A 57 -15.06 -6.84 -7.13
C LYS A 57 -14.97 -6.87 -5.60
N LEU A 58 -15.87 -7.59 -4.92
CA LEU A 58 -15.75 -7.76 -3.45
C LEU A 58 -14.41 -8.41 -3.09
N TYR A 59 -13.80 -7.93 -2.02
CA TYR A 59 -12.44 -8.28 -1.58
C TYR A 59 -11.35 -7.98 -2.63
N SER A 60 -11.59 -6.99 -3.49
CA SER A 60 -10.55 -6.49 -4.39
C SER A 60 -9.35 -6.00 -3.59
N PRO A 61 -8.11 -6.25 -4.03
CA PRO A 61 -6.99 -5.46 -3.54
C PRO A 61 -7.23 -3.99 -3.87
N VAL A 62 -6.72 -3.13 -3.01
CA VAL A 62 -6.68 -1.68 -3.18
C VAL A 62 -5.25 -1.26 -2.91
N ALA A 63 -4.64 -0.58 -3.88
CA ALA A 63 -3.32 0.03 -3.75
C ALA A 63 -3.40 1.49 -4.19
N CYS A 64 -2.57 2.35 -3.64
CA CYS A 64 -2.51 3.73 -4.10
C CYS A 64 -1.09 4.28 -4.10
N THR A 65 -0.90 5.35 -4.88
CA THR A 65 0.31 6.17 -4.86
C THR A 65 -0.08 7.60 -5.19
N SER A 66 0.79 8.56 -4.86
CA SER A 66 0.49 9.96 -5.07
C SER A 66 1.73 10.84 -5.19
N SER A 67 1.53 11.97 -5.87
CA SER A 67 2.39 13.14 -5.83
C SER A 67 1.75 14.12 -4.87
N ASP A 68 2.19 14.05 -3.61
CA ASP A 68 1.51 14.69 -2.48
C ASP A 68 0.02 14.33 -2.50
N LEU A 69 -0.89 15.29 -2.47
CA LEU A 69 -2.33 15.06 -2.67
C LEU A 69 -2.87 15.80 -3.89
N GLU A 70 -1.98 16.26 -4.77
CA GLU A 70 -2.37 16.93 -6.01
C GLU A 70 -2.68 15.94 -7.13
N ASN A 71 -1.98 14.81 -7.12
CA ASN A 71 -2.20 13.72 -8.06
C ASN A 71 -2.23 12.41 -7.28
N ILE A 72 -3.36 11.71 -7.28
CA ILE A 72 -3.54 10.42 -6.59
C ILE A 72 -3.98 9.39 -7.62
N ARG A 73 -3.45 8.17 -7.49
CA ARG A 73 -3.90 7.02 -8.28
C ARG A 73 -4.27 5.88 -7.34
N VAL A 74 -5.47 5.34 -7.51
CA VAL A 74 -5.99 4.20 -6.75
C VAL A 74 -6.27 3.06 -7.71
N TYR A 75 -5.65 1.91 -7.43
CA TYR A 75 -5.69 0.71 -8.26
C TYR A 75 -6.51 -0.38 -7.60
N TYR A 76 -7.28 -1.11 -8.40
CA TYR A 76 -8.15 -2.19 -7.96
C TYR A 76 -8.40 -3.19 -9.09
N LEU A 77 -9.10 -4.28 -8.78
CA LEU A 77 -9.49 -5.30 -9.75
C LEU A 77 -10.99 -5.21 -10.06
N SER A 78 -11.32 -5.30 -11.35
CA SER A 78 -12.71 -5.50 -11.78
C SER A 78 -13.20 -6.92 -11.45
N THR A 79 -14.49 -7.17 -11.63
CA THR A 79 -15.11 -8.52 -11.54
C THR A 79 -14.46 -9.53 -12.50
N ASP A 80 -13.94 -9.05 -13.63
CA ASP A 80 -13.24 -9.87 -14.63
C ASP A 80 -11.75 -10.07 -14.32
N ASN A 81 -11.28 -9.66 -13.14
CA ASN A 81 -9.86 -9.72 -12.75
C ASN A 81 -8.93 -8.91 -13.67
N THR A 82 -9.43 -7.82 -14.24
CA THR A 82 -8.59 -6.83 -14.93
C THR A 82 -8.19 -5.71 -13.97
N MET A 83 -6.97 -5.21 -14.08
CA MET A 83 -6.56 -4.02 -13.34
C MET A 83 -7.29 -2.77 -13.84
N LYS A 84 -7.73 -1.96 -12.89
CA LYS A 84 -8.39 -0.66 -13.10
C LYS A 84 -7.70 0.40 -12.25
N ASP A 85 -7.83 1.65 -12.67
CA ASP A 85 -7.33 2.81 -11.93
C ASP A 85 -8.37 3.93 -11.88
N MET A 86 -8.51 4.54 -10.70
CA MET A 86 -9.11 5.86 -10.55
C MET A 86 -8.00 6.87 -10.32
N ALA A 87 -8.11 7.99 -11.04
CA ALA A 87 -7.17 9.09 -10.98
C ALA A 87 -7.83 10.31 -10.37
N TYR A 88 -7.14 10.94 -9.42
CA TYR A 88 -7.47 12.27 -8.94
C TYR A 88 -6.37 13.21 -9.39
N ASP A 89 -6.75 14.31 -10.04
CA ASP A 89 -5.87 15.46 -10.23
C ASP A 89 -6.57 16.70 -9.65
N LYS A 90 -5.85 17.55 -8.91
CA LYS A 90 -6.39 18.73 -8.22
C LYS A 90 -7.24 19.64 -9.14
N SER A 91 -6.86 19.74 -10.41
CA SER A 91 -7.55 20.56 -11.42
C SER A 91 -8.82 19.92 -11.98
N LYS A 92 -9.00 18.61 -11.84
CA LYS A 92 -10.06 17.83 -12.50
C LYS A 92 -10.98 17.08 -11.53
N GLY A 93 -10.52 16.81 -10.32
CA GLY A 93 -11.17 15.87 -9.40
C GLY A 93 -10.91 14.42 -9.81
N TRP A 94 -11.80 13.51 -9.38
CA TRP A 94 -11.72 12.09 -9.68
C TRP A 94 -12.21 11.77 -11.10
N TYR A 95 -11.50 10.93 -11.81
CA TYR A 95 -11.84 10.43 -13.15
C TYR A 95 -11.23 9.04 -13.39
N GLU A 96 -11.77 8.29 -14.35
CA GLU A 96 -11.21 7.00 -14.74
C GLU A 96 -9.86 7.18 -15.44
N GLY A 97 -8.85 6.45 -14.96
CA GLY A 97 -7.53 6.47 -15.57
C GLY A 97 -7.44 5.63 -16.85
N THR A 98 -6.21 5.47 -17.35
CA THR A 98 -5.96 4.83 -18.65
C THR A 98 -5.55 3.36 -18.54
N LEU A 99 -5.22 2.86 -17.34
CA LEU A 99 -4.81 1.47 -17.14
C LEU A 99 -5.96 0.52 -17.52
N GLY A 100 -7.18 0.87 -17.10
CA GLY A 100 -8.36 0.04 -17.32
C GLY A 100 -8.70 -0.22 -18.80
N LYS A 101 -8.18 0.60 -19.72
CA LYS A 101 -8.33 0.43 -21.18
C LYS A 101 -7.42 -0.66 -21.74
N LYS A 102 -6.32 -1.00 -21.05
CA LYS A 102 -5.38 -2.05 -21.48
C LYS A 102 -5.86 -3.46 -21.19
N ARG A 103 -6.82 -3.62 -20.27
CA ARG A 103 -7.39 -4.93 -19.88
C ARG A 103 -6.32 -5.96 -19.47
N PHE A 104 -5.31 -5.51 -18.73
CA PHE A 104 -4.31 -6.42 -18.18
C PHE A 104 -4.98 -7.35 -17.16
N MET A 105 -5.00 -8.64 -17.51
CA MET A 105 -5.54 -9.72 -16.68
C MET A 105 -4.55 -10.09 -15.58
N THR A 106 -5.06 -10.36 -14.38
CA THR A 106 -4.28 -10.87 -13.25
C THR A 106 -4.81 -12.23 -12.81
N ALA A 107 -4.09 -12.89 -11.90
CA ALA A 107 -4.69 -14.00 -11.16
C ALA A 107 -5.89 -13.50 -10.34
N PRO A 108 -6.98 -14.28 -10.20
CA PRO A 108 -8.14 -13.86 -9.40
C PRO A 108 -7.82 -13.52 -7.94
N TYR A 109 -6.75 -14.11 -7.39
CA TYR A 109 -6.25 -13.87 -6.03
C TYR A 109 -5.13 -12.84 -5.94
N SER A 110 -4.75 -12.20 -7.06
CA SER A 110 -3.68 -11.20 -7.09
C SER A 110 -3.95 -10.08 -6.09
N LYS A 111 -2.89 -9.66 -5.40
CA LYS A 111 -2.81 -8.36 -4.73
C LYS A 111 -2.19 -7.33 -5.66
N LEU A 112 -2.15 -6.06 -5.23
CA LEU A 112 -1.61 -4.96 -6.01
C LEU A 112 -0.68 -4.13 -5.13
N ALA A 113 0.41 -3.63 -5.72
CA ALA A 113 1.22 -2.56 -5.16
C ALA A 113 1.41 -1.49 -6.22
N ALA A 114 1.52 -0.22 -5.81
CA ALA A 114 1.78 0.87 -6.75
C ALA A 114 2.76 1.87 -6.16
N CYS A 115 3.60 2.43 -7.02
CA CYS A 115 4.47 3.53 -6.66
C CYS A 115 4.65 4.52 -7.82
N GLN A 116 4.88 5.77 -7.46
CA GLN A 116 5.26 6.83 -8.38
C GLN A 116 6.78 7.04 -8.31
N LEU A 117 7.42 7.10 -9.48
CA LEU A 117 8.81 7.50 -9.62
C LEU A 117 8.90 9.03 -9.74
N LYS A 118 9.97 9.60 -9.19
CA LYS A 118 10.28 11.02 -9.34
C LYS A 118 10.72 11.30 -10.77
N GLY A 119 10.12 12.30 -11.40
CA GLY A 119 10.40 12.74 -12.77
C GLY A 119 9.51 13.92 -13.15
N PRO A 120 9.79 14.62 -14.27
CA PRO A 120 8.95 15.70 -14.76
C PRO A 120 7.53 15.22 -15.10
N ASP A 121 7.41 13.95 -15.52
CA ASP A 121 6.14 13.28 -15.79
C ASP A 121 5.81 12.26 -14.70
N MET A 122 4.51 12.07 -14.45
CA MET A 122 4.02 11.09 -13.49
C MET A 122 4.30 9.66 -13.99
N THR A 123 5.48 9.16 -13.65
CA THR A 123 5.93 7.82 -14.02
C THR A 123 5.45 6.84 -12.96
N LEU A 124 4.56 5.93 -13.35
CA LEU A 124 3.92 4.98 -12.45
C LEU A 124 4.47 3.57 -12.64
N ARG A 125 4.50 2.80 -11.55
CA ARG A 125 4.69 1.35 -11.53
C ARG A 125 3.57 0.70 -10.74
N VAL A 126 3.03 -0.39 -11.27
CA VAL A 126 2.03 -1.23 -10.63
C VAL A 126 2.51 -2.67 -10.69
N TYR A 127 2.43 -3.37 -9.58
CA TYR A 127 2.83 -4.76 -9.44
C TYR A 127 1.60 -5.61 -9.16
N CYS A 128 1.49 -6.73 -9.87
CA CYS A 128 0.43 -7.70 -9.66
C CYS A 128 0.97 -9.12 -9.80
N GLN A 129 0.17 -10.10 -9.37
CA GLN A 129 0.45 -11.51 -9.58
C GLN A 129 -0.31 -12.06 -10.79
N MET A 130 0.42 -12.76 -11.65
CA MET A 130 -0.12 -13.41 -12.84
C MET A 130 -0.62 -14.82 -12.50
N ALA A 131 -1.36 -15.45 -13.42
CA ALA A 131 -1.92 -16.80 -13.23
C ALA A 131 -0.87 -17.89 -13.03
N ASP A 132 0.35 -17.67 -13.55
CA ASP A 132 1.52 -18.54 -13.32
C ASP A 132 2.25 -18.26 -11.99
N ASN A 133 1.65 -17.42 -11.13
CA ASN A 133 2.16 -16.97 -9.84
C ASN A 133 3.43 -16.11 -9.89
N THR A 134 3.83 -15.63 -11.06
CA THR A 134 4.90 -14.63 -11.15
C THR A 134 4.41 -13.24 -10.76
N ILE A 135 5.31 -12.41 -10.23
CA ILE A 135 5.04 -10.98 -10.00
C ILE A 135 5.43 -10.20 -11.26
N GLN A 136 4.46 -9.47 -11.81
CA GLN A 136 4.63 -8.68 -13.02
C GLN A 136 4.56 -7.18 -12.71
N GLU A 137 5.54 -6.44 -13.22
CA GLU A 137 5.56 -4.99 -13.26
C GLU A 137 4.84 -4.48 -14.52
N TYR A 138 3.97 -3.50 -14.35
CA TYR A 138 3.44 -2.67 -15.42
C TYR A 138 3.76 -1.21 -15.11
N GLY A 139 3.99 -0.40 -16.13
CA GLY A 139 4.26 1.02 -15.91
C GLY A 139 3.93 1.90 -17.10
N VAL A 140 3.93 3.20 -16.84
CA VAL A 140 3.73 4.23 -17.85
C VAL A 140 5.10 4.64 -18.42
N LYS A 141 5.21 4.66 -19.76
CA LYS A 141 6.35 5.24 -20.49
C LYS A 141 6.17 6.74 -20.75
N ASP A 142 7.21 7.39 -21.25
CA ASP A 142 7.26 8.82 -21.58
C ASP A 142 6.14 9.26 -22.55
N ASN A 143 5.63 8.33 -23.38
CA ASN A 143 4.50 8.59 -24.28
C ASN A 143 3.11 8.48 -23.61
N GLY A 144 3.07 8.30 -22.29
CA GLY A 144 1.84 8.14 -21.50
C GLY A 144 1.16 6.77 -21.62
N ASN A 145 1.74 5.83 -22.38
CA ASN A 145 1.17 4.49 -22.52
C ASN A 145 1.62 3.54 -21.42
N TRP A 146 0.65 2.76 -20.94
CA TRP A 146 0.89 1.60 -20.09
C TRP A 146 1.46 0.42 -20.87
N GLU A 147 2.49 -0.19 -20.31
CA GLU A 147 3.16 -1.36 -20.88
C GLU A 147 3.56 -2.38 -19.83
N LYS A 148 3.73 -3.63 -20.28
CA LYS A 148 4.33 -4.71 -19.50
C LYS A 148 5.82 -4.47 -19.37
N MET A 149 6.34 -4.51 -18.15
CA MET A 149 7.76 -4.30 -17.83
C MET A 149 8.36 -5.60 -17.26
N SER A 150 9.17 -5.51 -16.22
CA SER A 150 9.94 -6.62 -15.67
C SER A 150 9.05 -7.68 -15.01
N THR A 151 9.46 -8.93 -15.08
CA THR A 151 8.91 -10.00 -14.22
C THR A 151 9.88 -10.23 -13.07
N LEU A 152 9.39 -10.19 -11.83
CA LEU A 152 10.25 -10.28 -10.63
C LEU A 152 10.48 -11.74 -10.19
N GLY A 153 9.88 -12.70 -10.88
CA GLY A 153 9.99 -14.13 -10.62
C GLY A 153 8.77 -14.70 -9.91
N SER A 154 8.89 -15.96 -9.47
CA SER A 154 7.85 -16.70 -8.76
C SER A 154 7.50 -16.08 -7.41
N ALA A 155 6.27 -16.28 -6.99
CA ALA A 155 5.79 -15.93 -5.65
C ALA A 155 4.77 -16.95 -5.15
N MET A 156 4.46 -16.89 -3.85
CA MET A 156 3.37 -17.64 -3.27
C MET A 156 2.03 -17.20 -3.92
N PRO A 157 1.16 -18.13 -4.36
CA PRO A 157 -0.16 -17.78 -4.89
C PRO A 157 -0.99 -16.99 -3.87
N GLY A 158 -1.41 -15.79 -4.23
CA GLY A 158 -2.16 -14.87 -3.36
C GLY A 158 -1.30 -14.10 -2.37
N THR A 159 0.02 -14.01 -2.59
CA THR A 159 0.89 -13.16 -1.79
C THR A 159 0.38 -11.72 -1.79
N ASP A 160 0.54 -11.03 -0.65
CA ASP A 160 0.51 -9.58 -0.67
C ASP A 160 1.74 -9.00 -1.35
N ILE A 161 1.62 -7.77 -1.84
CA ILE A 161 2.70 -7.08 -2.54
C ILE A 161 2.77 -5.68 -1.95
N ALA A 162 3.96 -5.29 -1.48
CA ALA A 162 4.23 -3.92 -1.05
C ALA A 162 5.37 -3.34 -1.88
N CYS A 163 5.31 -2.05 -2.19
CA CYS A 163 6.43 -1.38 -2.84
C CYS A 163 6.66 0.02 -2.31
N THR A 164 7.90 0.48 -2.39
CA THR A 164 8.28 1.86 -2.05
C THR A 164 9.39 2.36 -2.98
N VAL A 165 9.53 3.67 -3.08
CA VAL A 165 10.47 4.36 -3.97
C VAL A 165 11.25 5.38 -3.17
N PHE A 166 12.56 5.40 -3.34
CA PHE A 166 13.40 6.39 -2.68
C PHE A 166 13.35 7.70 -3.46
N LYS A 167 13.13 8.82 -2.75
CA LYS A 167 13.05 10.17 -3.35
C LYS A 167 14.44 10.74 -3.69
N THR A 168 15.27 9.96 -4.38
CA THR A 168 16.61 10.34 -4.86
C THR A 168 16.56 10.87 -6.31
N SER A 169 17.70 11.31 -6.85
CA SER A 169 17.81 11.75 -8.26
C SER A 169 17.60 10.60 -9.25
N GLU A 170 18.05 9.40 -8.89
CA GLU A 170 17.82 8.18 -9.67
C GLU A 170 16.74 7.33 -8.98
N PRO A 171 15.79 6.73 -9.73
CA PRO A 171 14.78 5.88 -9.13
C PRO A 171 15.41 4.62 -8.55
N LYS A 172 15.06 4.36 -7.29
CA LYS A 172 15.35 3.13 -6.56
C LYS A 172 14.04 2.59 -6.00
N ILE A 173 13.70 1.35 -6.35
CA ILE A 173 12.43 0.71 -5.97
C ILE A 173 12.75 -0.49 -5.09
N ARG A 174 11.92 -0.72 -4.07
CA ARG A 174 11.92 -1.97 -3.31
C ARG A 174 10.52 -2.57 -3.39
N VAL A 175 10.44 -3.86 -3.66
CA VAL A 175 9.19 -4.63 -3.73
C VAL A 175 9.31 -5.83 -2.79
N TYR A 176 8.31 -6.00 -1.93
CA TYR A 176 8.25 -7.09 -0.97
C TYR A 176 7.06 -7.97 -1.27
N TYR A 177 7.28 -9.28 -1.26
CA TYR A 177 6.23 -10.29 -1.40
C TYR A 177 6.71 -11.62 -0.83
N GLN A 178 5.78 -12.54 -0.60
CA GLN A 178 6.05 -13.86 -0.06
C GLN A 178 6.43 -14.85 -1.15
N HIS A 179 7.56 -15.54 -0.98
CA HIS A 179 7.98 -16.69 -1.74
C HIS A 179 7.60 -18.00 -1.02
N MET A 180 7.32 -19.06 -1.76
CA MET A 180 6.93 -20.36 -1.20
C MET A 180 8.01 -20.95 -0.27
N GLU A 181 9.28 -20.75 -0.60
CA GLU A 181 10.41 -21.37 0.10
C GLU A 181 11.14 -20.43 1.06
N HIS A 182 11.03 -19.11 0.86
CA HIS A 182 11.90 -18.12 1.51
C HIS A 182 11.17 -17.15 2.44
N GLY A 183 9.86 -17.32 2.63
CA GLY A 183 9.06 -16.35 3.38
C GLY A 183 8.94 -15.03 2.63
N ILE A 184 8.89 -13.90 3.34
CA ILE A 184 8.89 -12.58 2.68
C ILE A 184 10.29 -12.30 2.14
N ILE A 185 10.37 -11.95 0.86
CA ILE A 185 11.61 -11.57 0.16
C ILE A 185 11.53 -10.12 -0.31
N GLU A 186 12.69 -9.56 -0.65
CA GLU A 186 12.82 -8.23 -1.24
C GLU A 186 13.39 -8.34 -2.64
N LYS A 187 12.78 -7.63 -3.58
CA LYS A 187 13.33 -7.35 -4.91
C LYS A 187 13.69 -5.86 -4.97
N CYS A 188 14.92 -5.59 -5.37
CA CYS A 188 15.48 -4.26 -5.43
C CYS A 188 15.69 -3.85 -6.88
N TYR A 189 15.26 -2.66 -7.24
CA TYR A 189 15.69 -2.00 -8.46
C TYR A 189 16.54 -0.79 -8.11
N ASP A 190 17.73 -0.71 -8.69
CA ASP A 190 18.51 0.53 -8.72
C ASP A 190 18.88 0.85 -10.18
N SER A 191 18.73 2.10 -10.60
CA SER A 191 18.84 2.49 -12.02
C SER A 191 20.10 2.02 -12.76
N LYS A 192 21.25 1.94 -12.06
CA LYS A 192 22.52 1.49 -12.63
C LYS A 192 22.72 -0.03 -12.62
N ARG A 193 21.94 -0.75 -11.81
CA ARG A 193 22.09 -2.20 -11.58
C ARG A 193 20.94 -3.01 -12.19
N GLY A 194 19.77 -2.41 -12.39
CA GLY A 194 18.55 -3.12 -12.69
C GLY A 194 17.98 -3.84 -11.47
N TRP A 195 17.18 -4.88 -11.71
CA TRP A 195 16.57 -5.70 -10.67
C TRP A 195 17.55 -6.72 -10.07
N TYR A 196 17.53 -6.88 -8.75
CA TYR A 196 18.32 -7.86 -8.01
C TYR A 196 17.63 -8.26 -6.70
N ASP A 197 18.08 -9.36 -6.09
CA ASP A 197 17.57 -9.82 -4.79
C ASP A 197 18.12 -8.99 -3.64
N GLY A 198 17.22 -8.55 -2.76
CA GLY A 198 17.56 -7.86 -1.52
C GLY A 198 18.14 -8.80 -0.47
N ALA A 199 18.73 -8.22 0.58
CA ALA A 199 19.43 -8.96 1.63
C ALA A 199 18.58 -9.20 2.88
N VAL A 200 17.39 -8.60 2.97
CA VAL A 200 16.51 -8.76 4.14
C VAL A 200 16.08 -10.21 4.32
N LYS A 201 16.03 -10.64 5.58
CA LYS A 201 15.51 -11.96 5.96
C LYS A 201 14.40 -11.76 6.97
N PHE A 202 13.18 -12.11 6.58
CA PHE A 202 12.05 -12.10 7.48
C PHE A 202 11.94 -13.43 8.24
N PRO A 203 11.39 -13.43 9.46
CA PRO A 203 10.92 -14.66 10.09
C PRO A 203 9.92 -15.40 9.20
N LYS A 204 9.77 -16.71 9.42
CA LYS A 204 8.72 -17.48 8.74
C LYS A 204 7.35 -17.00 9.24
N VAL A 205 6.48 -16.68 8.29
CA VAL A 205 5.12 -16.16 8.53
C VAL A 205 4.10 -17.06 7.84
N GLN A 206 2.83 -16.94 8.24
CA GLN A 206 1.73 -17.69 7.63
C GLN A 206 1.58 -17.36 6.14
N PRO A 207 1.02 -18.26 5.34
CA PRO A 207 0.74 -18.00 3.93
C PRO A 207 -0.16 -16.78 3.75
N ARG A 208 0.15 -15.95 2.74
CA ARG A 208 -0.63 -14.76 2.37
C ARG A 208 -0.78 -13.75 3.51
N THR A 209 0.26 -13.63 4.34
CA THR A 209 0.36 -12.51 5.27
C THR A 209 0.24 -11.19 4.51
N SER A 210 -0.37 -10.19 5.13
CA SER A 210 -0.41 -8.85 4.55
C SER A 210 0.95 -8.18 4.72
N ILE A 211 1.34 -7.38 3.75
CA ILE A 211 2.62 -6.69 3.70
C ILE A 211 2.35 -5.25 3.29
N ALA A 212 2.87 -4.29 4.04
CA ALA A 212 2.91 -2.89 3.64
C ALA A 212 4.31 -2.32 3.87
N CYS A 213 4.74 -1.36 3.07
CA CYS A 213 6.03 -0.73 3.27
C CYS A 213 6.00 0.76 2.97
N THR A 214 6.90 1.49 3.63
CA THR A 214 7.16 2.89 3.36
C THR A 214 8.66 3.17 3.49
N SER A 215 9.12 4.23 2.84
CA SER A 215 10.50 4.69 2.96
C SER A 215 10.56 6.20 3.08
N TYR A 216 11.61 6.68 3.71
CA TYR A 216 11.88 8.10 3.93
C TYR A 216 13.39 8.35 3.86
N MET A 217 13.76 9.57 3.46
CA MET A 217 15.15 10.00 3.40
C MET A 217 15.46 10.80 4.66
N THR A 218 16.40 10.32 5.48
CA THR A 218 16.87 11.06 6.67
C THR A 218 17.99 12.06 6.32
N SER A 219 18.66 11.82 5.20
CA SER A 219 19.61 12.71 4.52
C SER A 219 19.57 12.43 3.01
N SER A 220 20.41 13.08 2.21
CA SER A 220 20.53 12.78 0.78
C SER A 220 20.97 11.35 0.47
N GLU A 221 21.62 10.68 1.43
CA GLU A 221 22.25 9.36 1.23
C GLU A 221 21.65 8.26 2.10
N VAL A 222 21.04 8.61 3.24
CA VAL A 222 20.54 7.64 4.22
C VAL A 222 19.04 7.46 4.07
N VAL A 223 18.66 6.27 3.61
CA VAL A 223 17.27 5.81 3.52
C VAL A 223 16.86 5.03 4.76
N GLY A 224 15.70 5.35 5.30
CA GLY A 224 14.98 4.49 6.23
C GLY A 224 13.86 3.75 5.50
N ILE A 225 13.69 2.46 5.79
CA ILE A 225 12.61 1.63 5.25
C ILE A 225 11.90 0.95 6.42
N ARG A 226 10.57 0.89 6.35
CA ARG A 226 9.73 0.15 7.29
C ARG A 226 8.87 -0.81 6.50
N VAL A 227 8.87 -2.07 6.88
CA VAL A 227 8.01 -3.12 6.30
C VAL A 227 7.17 -3.70 7.43
N PHE A 228 5.86 -3.49 7.32
CA PHE A 228 4.87 -4.02 8.23
C PHE A 228 4.32 -5.32 7.68
N TYR A 229 4.13 -6.29 8.56
CA TYR A 229 3.53 -7.57 8.24
C TYR A 229 2.75 -8.07 9.44
N ASN A 230 1.81 -8.99 9.25
CA ASN A 230 1.07 -9.58 10.36
C ASN A 230 1.41 -11.06 10.54
N THR A 231 1.50 -11.48 11.80
CA THR A 231 1.29 -12.89 12.17
C THR A 231 -0.20 -13.12 12.43
N SER A 232 -0.62 -14.31 12.86
CA SER A 232 -2.03 -14.70 12.98
C SER A 232 -2.97 -13.64 13.60
N ASN A 233 -2.53 -12.92 14.62
CA ASN A 233 -3.31 -11.90 15.34
C ASN A 233 -2.47 -10.69 15.79
N MET A 234 -1.27 -10.52 15.24
CA MET A 234 -0.32 -9.50 15.73
C MET A 234 0.38 -8.83 14.55
N MET A 235 0.42 -7.52 14.57
CA MET A 235 1.21 -6.69 13.66
C MET A 235 2.67 -6.66 14.09
N ARG A 236 3.60 -6.69 13.13
CA ARG A 236 5.04 -6.59 13.34
C ARG A 236 5.67 -5.63 12.34
N GLU A 237 6.89 -5.22 12.63
CA GLU A 237 7.66 -4.30 11.79
C GLU A 237 9.11 -4.76 11.64
N MET A 238 9.59 -4.76 10.41
CA MET A 238 11.00 -4.86 10.06
C MET A 238 11.50 -3.49 9.60
N VAL A 239 12.63 -3.03 10.16
CA VAL A 239 13.16 -1.69 9.92
C VAL A 239 14.56 -1.79 9.31
N TYR A 240 14.80 -0.98 8.29
CA TYR A 240 16.13 -0.64 7.81
C TYR A 240 16.43 0.82 8.13
N ASP A 241 17.56 1.07 8.79
CA ASP A 241 17.96 2.40 9.26
C ASP A 241 19.12 3.01 8.45
N GLY A 242 19.42 2.44 7.28
CA GLY A 242 20.58 2.81 6.46
C GLY A 242 21.81 1.93 6.71
N LYS A 243 21.79 1.06 7.73
CA LYS A 243 22.90 0.15 8.04
C LYS A 243 22.48 -1.30 7.97
N SER A 244 21.44 -1.67 8.74
CA SER A 244 21.05 -3.07 8.88
C SER A 244 19.54 -3.22 9.02
N TRP A 245 19.06 -4.41 8.64
CA TRP A 245 17.69 -4.83 8.89
C TRP A 245 17.56 -5.36 10.33
N THR A 246 16.58 -4.86 11.07
CA THR A 246 16.28 -5.27 12.44
C THR A 246 14.78 -5.35 12.67
N GLU A 247 14.34 -6.32 13.45
CA GLU A 247 12.96 -6.36 13.93
C GLU A 247 12.76 -5.26 14.99
N SER A 248 11.69 -4.49 14.83
CA SER A 248 11.35 -3.38 15.73
C SER A 248 10.53 -3.87 16.92
N GLN A 249 10.41 -3.03 17.95
CA GLN A 249 9.53 -3.27 19.10
C GLN A 249 8.04 -3.02 18.79
N PHE A 250 7.69 -2.65 17.56
CA PHE A 250 6.30 -2.48 17.17
C PHE A 250 5.53 -3.80 17.24
N HIS A 251 4.50 -3.82 18.08
CA HIS A 251 3.52 -4.89 18.12
C HIS A 251 2.13 -4.30 18.41
N ALA A 252 1.11 -4.77 17.70
CA ALA A 252 -0.27 -4.37 17.92
C ALA A 252 -1.23 -5.51 17.58
N ASP A 253 -2.22 -5.76 18.42
CA ASP A 253 -3.23 -6.78 18.18
C ASP A 253 -4.05 -6.45 16.92
N CYS A 254 -4.31 -7.46 16.10
CA CYS A 254 -5.12 -7.31 14.91
C CYS A 254 -6.05 -8.51 14.68
N ILE A 255 -7.08 -8.30 13.86
CA ILE A 255 -7.94 -9.42 13.44
C ILE A 255 -7.14 -10.40 12.57
N PRO A 256 -7.46 -11.70 12.62
CA PRO A 256 -6.87 -12.65 11.70
C PRO A 256 -7.14 -12.29 10.25
N GLY A 257 -6.07 -12.22 9.43
CA GLY A 257 -6.17 -11.89 8.01
C GLY A 257 -6.41 -10.41 7.71
N THR A 258 -6.15 -9.51 8.68
CA THR A 258 -6.17 -8.05 8.43
C THR A 258 -5.29 -7.68 7.23
N GLN A 259 -5.62 -6.58 6.55
CA GLN A 259 -4.78 -5.98 5.52
C GLN A 259 -4.14 -4.70 6.08
N ILE A 260 -3.00 -4.30 5.52
CA ILE A 260 -2.16 -3.25 6.07
C ILE A 260 -1.94 -2.16 5.02
N ALA A 261 -2.04 -0.90 5.44
CA ALA A 261 -1.47 0.22 4.71
C ALA A 261 -0.56 1.04 5.63
N CYS A 262 0.41 1.72 5.05
CA CYS A 262 1.25 2.64 5.81
C CYS A 262 1.70 3.83 4.96
N VAL A 263 1.92 4.96 5.63
CA VAL A 263 2.50 6.17 5.05
C VAL A 263 3.57 6.71 5.97
N SER A 264 4.51 7.50 5.41
CA SER A 264 5.48 8.23 6.21
C SER A 264 5.81 9.58 5.58
N TRP A 265 6.28 10.50 6.41
CA TRP A 265 6.82 11.79 5.99
C TRP A 265 7.87 12.26 7.00
N MET A 266 8.76 13.16 6.58
CA MET A 266 9.72 13.76 7.50
C MET A 266 9.06 14.89 8.30
N ASN A 267 9.27 14.88 9.61
CA ASN A 267 8.85 15.91 10.56
C ASN A 267 10.07 16.35 11.38
N GLY A 268 10.76 17.38 10.87
CA GLY A 268 12.09 17.73 11.34
C GLY A 268 13.10 16.60 11.05
N ALA A 269 13.89 16.21 12.06
CA ALA A 269 14.95 15.21 11.90
C ALA A 269 14.46 13.74 11.96
N ARG A 270 13.17 13.51 12.26
CA ARG A 270 12.62 12.15 12.42
C ARG A 270 11.41 11.97 11.51
N PRO A 271 11.15 10.74 11.03
CA PRO A 271 9.93 10.45 10.31
C PRO A 271 8.74 10.39 11.27
N ASP A 272 7.60 10.83 10.77
CA ASP A 272 6.30 10.41 11.24
C ASP A 272 5.84 9.23 10.37
N VAL A 273 5.24 8.22 11.01
CA VAL A 273 4.67 7.04 10.32
C VAL A 273 3.25 6.83 10.80
N ARG A 274 2.37 6.42 9.89
CA ARG A 274 1.02 5.96 10.20
C ARG A 274 0.81 4.58 9.61
N VAL A 275 0.16 3.71 10.36
CA VAL A 275 -0.18 2.34 9.93
C VAL A 275 -1.67 2.11 10.15
N TYR A 276 -2.33 1.57 9.14
CA TYR A 276 -3.77 1.33 9.11
C TYR A 276 -4.04 -0.15 8.96
N PHE A 277 -4.89 -0.69 9.82
CA PHE A 277 -5.32 -2.10 9.79
C PHE A 277 -6.59 -2.27 10.62
N GLN A 278 -7.30 -3.39 10.49
CA GLN A 278 -8.42 -3.72 11.36
C GLN A 278 -7.93 -4.40 12.65
N ALA A 279 -8.22 -3.79 13.80
CA ALA A 279 -7.89 -4.31 15.13
C ALA A 279 -9.09 -4.94 15.86
N GLY A 280 -10.28 -4.96 15.23
CA GLY A 280 -11.51 -5.48 15.82
C GLY A 280 -12.33 -4.44 16.58
N HIS A 281 -11.87 -3.18 16.62
CA HIS A 281 -12.69 -2.06 17.08
C HIS A 281 -13.95 -1.95 16.22
N GLU A 282 -15.10 -1.85 16.89
CA GLU A 282 -16.41 -1.84 16.24
C GLU A 282 -16.58 -2.96 15.20
N ILE A 283 -15.96 -4.12 15.47
CA ILE A 283 -15.91 -5.32 14.61
C ILE A 283 -15.06 -5.11 13.34
N SER A 284 -15.39 -4.14 12.50
CA SER A 284 -14.81 -3.94 11.16
C SER A 284 -14.18 -2.57 10.95
N ALA A 285 -14.10 -1.71 11.97
CA ALA A 285 -13.47 -0.40 11.79
C ALA A 285 -11.95 -0.53 11.53
N ILE A 286 -11.43 0.41 10.74
CA ILE A 286 -10.00 0.56 10.51
C ILE A 286 -9.41 1.37 11.66
N THR A 287 -8.30 0.89 12.19
CA THR A 287 -7.54 1.48 13.30
C THR A 287 -6.25 2.07 12.78
N GLU A 288 -5.83 3.19 13.36
CA GLU A 288 -4.55 3.84 13.10
C GLU A 288 -3.59 3.64 14.28
N TYR A 289 -2.34 3.30 13.97
CA TYR A 289 -1.19 3.43 14.86
C TYR A 289 -0.24 4.49 14.35
N VAL A 290 0.40 5.19 15.29
CA VAL A 290 1.19 6.40 15.04
C VAL A 290 2.59 6.22 15.58
N TRP A 291 3.59 6.46 14.75
CA TRP A 291 4.96 6.70 15.18
C TRP A 291 5.27 8.18 15.02
N THR A 292 5.47 8.87 16.14
CA THR A 292 5.86 10.28 16.17
C THR A 292 6.92 10.46 17.24
N GLN A 293 7.95 11.26 16.95
CA GLN A 293 9.06 11.53 17.89
C GLN A 293 9.75 10.28 18.46
N GLY A 294 9.77 9.17 17.71
CA GLY A 294 10.48 7.97 18.12
C GLY A 294 9.69 7.01 19.01
N ARG A 295 8.36 7.14 19.09
CA ARG A 295 7.50 6.27 19.90
C ARG A 295 6.24 5.87 19.15
N TRP A 296 5.82 4.62 19.34
CA TRP A 296 4.53 4.11 18.88
C TRP A 296 3.44 4.45 19.90
N SER A 297 2.29 4.88 19.41
CA SER A 297 1.07 5.02 20.20
C SER A 297 -0.15 4.71 19.33
N SER A 298 -1.27 4.38 19.98
CA SER A 298 -2.56 4.30 19.28
C SER A 298 -2.95 5.67 18.73
N GLY A 299 -3.36 5.71 17.48
CA GLY A 299 -3.98 6.87 16.85
C GLY A 299 -5.50 6.79 16.97
N LYS A 300 -6.20 6.99 15.84
CA LYS A 300 -7.65 6.83 15.77
C LYS A 300 -8.04 5.33 15.86
N LEU A 301 -8.83 4.96 16.87
CA LEU A 301 -9.25 3.56 17.08
C LEU A 301 -10.22 3.05 15.98
N ALA A 302 -11.07 3.93 15.47
CA ALA A 302 -12.04 3.65 14.42
C ALA A 302 -12.09 4.83 13.44
N LEU A 303 -11.56 4.67 12.24
CA LEU A 303 -11.60 5.67 11.18
C LEU A 303 -13.04 5.83 10.65
N PRO A 304 -13.41 7.02 10.14
CA PRO A 304 -14.65 7.18 9.40
C PRO A 304 -14.80 6.10 8.32
N PRO A 305 -16.02 5.63 8.04
CA PRO A 305 -17.30 6.15 8.53
C PRO A 305 -17.71 5.70 9.94
N ALA A 306 -16.87 4.95 10.67
CA ALA A 306 -17.17 4.55 12.05
C ALA A 306 -17.23 5.73 13.02
#